data_AF-A0A4U7AQZ9-F1
#
_entry.id   AF-A0A4U7AQZ9-F1
#
_cell.length_a   1.000
_cell.length_b   1.000
_cell.length_c   1.000
_cell.angle_alpha   90.00
_cell.angle_beta   90.00
_cell.angle_gamma   90.00
#
_symmetry.space_group_name_H-M   'P 1'
#
loop_
_entity.id
_entity.type
_entity.pdbx_description
1 polymer ?
#
loop_
_entity_poly.entity_id
_entity_poly.type
_entity_poly.pdbx_seq_one_letter_code
_entity_poly.pdbx_strand_id
1 'polypeptide(L)'
;MSLQHYTKTNAARILMTPTLILEAAGIHLRTAHQSIGRHLVVIFVANILGLEAFGLNEVFLLAGFLHAKVPEDITFHHVADCFNIILVDSVINTGGSIVDFVRHIRKLHATLRIVVGAGVVQSDAVKPGGMLHPLQDRVGVHIVALRASENKFKGRGTVDTGNRLFNTTKLD
;
A
#
# COMPACT_ATOMS: atom_id res chain seq x y z
N MET A 1 -4.43 -19.45 -17.90
CA MET A 1 -3.72 -18.16 -17.82
C MET A 1 -4.76 -17.08 -17.53
N SER A 2 -4.75 -16.46 -16.35
CA SER A 2 -5.72 -15.41 -16.00
C SER A 2 -5.17 -14.03 -16.35
N LEU A 3 -5.76 -13.35 -17.34
CA LEU A 3 -5.43 -11.96 -17.64
C LEU A 3 -5.99 -11.05 -16.53
N GLN A 4 -5.12 -10.36 -15.80
CA GLN A 4 -5.54 -9.30 -14.87
C GLN A 4 -5.56 -7.97 -15.62
N HIS A 5 -6.72 -7.28 -15.61
CA HIS A 5 -6.89 -5.98 -16.27
C HIS A 5 -7.65 -5.01 -15.38
N TYR A 6 -7.33 -3.72 -15.51
CA TYR A 6 -7.87 -2.64 -14.65
C TYR A 6 -8.63 -1.59 -15.46
N THR A 7 -9.12 -1.98 -16.65
CA THR A 7 -9.82 -1.13 -17.63
C THR A 7 -11.02 -0.36 -17.07
N LYS A 8 -11.60 -0.81 -15.95
CA LYS A 8 -12.75 -0.15 -15.30
C LYS A 8 -12.36 0.85 -14.19
N THR A 9 -11.08 1.03 -13.90
CA THR A 9 -10.65 1.98 -12.86
C THR A 9 -10.58 3.42 -13.39
N ASN A 10 -10.82 4.38 -12.52
CA ASN A 10 -10.66 5.80 -12.88
C ASN A 10 -9.22 6.13 -13.28
N ALA A 11 -8.23 5.48 -12.64
CA ALA A 11 -6.82 5.63 -13.00
C ALA A 11 -6.55 5.14 -14.44
N ALA A 12 -7.02 3.94 -14.81
CA ALA A 12 -6.88 3.44 -16.18
C ALA A 12 -7.57 4.34 -17.20
N ARG A 13 -8.77 4.85 -16.89
CA ARG A 13 -9.49 5.79 -17.77
C ARG A 13 -8.70 7.08 -17.98
N ILE A 14 -8.19 7.69 -16.90
CA ILE A 14 -7.41 8.94 -16.97
C ILE A 14 -6.12 8.72 -17.75
N LEU A 15 -5.39 7.63 -17.48
CA LEU A 15 -4.10 7.36 -18.12
C LEU A 15 -4.22 6.98 -19.59
N MET A 16 -5.31 6.31 -19.99
CA MET A 16 -5.56 5.95 -21.39
C MET A 16 -6.17 7.10 -22.20
N THR A 17 -6.81 8.10 -21.56
CA THR A 17 -7.50 9.19 -22.27
C THR A 17 -6.60 9.91 -23.28
N PRO A 18 -5.36 10.30 -22.95
CA PRO A 18 -4.47 10.96 -23.91
C PRO A 18 -4.08 10.08 -25.11
N THR A 19 -4.09 8.74 -24.96
CA THR A 19 -3.78 7.79 -26.05
C THR A 19 -4.97 7.55 -26.98
N LEU A 20 -6.17 8.00 -26.61
CA LEU A 20 -7.38 7.89 -27.41
C LEU A 20 -7.63 9.14 -28.27
N ILE A 21 -6.80 10.18 -28.13
CA ILE A 21 -6.90 11.42 -28.91
C ILE A 21 -6.16 11.21 -30.23
N LEU A 22 -6.89 11.18 -31.35
CA LEU A 22 -6.36 10.92 -32.70
C LEU A 22 -5.28 11.92 -33.15
N GLU A 23 -5.33 13.15 -32.63
CA GLU A 23 -4.41 14.24 -32.97
C GLU A 23 -3.16 14.27 -32.07
N ALA A 24 -3.13 13.48 -30.98
CA ALA A 24 -2.00 13.47 -30.07
C ALA A 24 -0.80 12.76 -30.73
N ALA A 25 0.28 13.49 -30.95
CA ALA A 25 1.50 12.97 -31.56
C ALA A 25 2.77 13.53 -30.88
N GLY A 26 3.91 12.91 -31.17
CA GLY A 26 5.22 13.40 -30.72
C GLY A 26 5.41 13.32 -29.20
N ILE A 27 5.90 14.41 -28.59
CA ILE A 27 6.26 14.43 -27.16
C ILE A 27 5.07 14.13 -26.26
N HIS A 28 3.87 14.61 -26.61
CA HIS A 28 2.66 14.41 -25.81
C HIS A 28 2.25 12.93 -25.73
N LEU A 29 2.29 12.23 -26.87
CA LEU A 29 1.98 10.80 -26.92
C LEU A 29 3.08 9.98 -26.21
N ARG A 30 4.36 10.36 -26.37
CA ARG A 30 5.48 9.73 -25.63
C ARG A 30 5.32 9.88 -24.11
N THR A 31 4.96 11.07 -23.62
CA THR A 31 4.72 11.31 -22.19
C THR A 31 3.52 10.51 -21.67
N ALA A 32 2.46 10.36 -22.47
CA ALA A 32 1.32 9.53 -22.12
C ALA A 32 1.71 8.06 -21.99
N HIS A 33 2.46 7.52 -22.95
CA HIS A 33 2.98 6.14 -22.88
C HIS A 33 3.95 5.94 -21.72
N GLN A 34 4.82 6.91 -21.42
CA GLN A 34 5.70 6.85 -20.24
C GLN A 34 4.90 6.86 -18.93
N SER A 35 3.85 7.66 -18.84
CA SER A 35 2.96 7.70 -17.66
C SER A 35 2.19 6.40 -17.48
N ILE A 36 1.67 5.81 -18.57
CA ILE A 36 1.08 4.47 -18.56
C ILE A 36 2.12 3.44 -18.11
N GLY A 37 3.32 3.46 -18.69
CA GLY A 37 4.40 2.54 -18.35
C GLY A 37 4.81 2.61 -16.88
N ARG A 38 5.02 3.82 -16.35
CA ARG A 38 5.34 4.04 -14.94
C ARG A 38 4.24 3.52 -14.03
N HIS A 39 2.98 3.80 -14.37
CA HIS A 39 1.84 3.32 -13.59
C HIS A 39 1.68 1.81 -13.65
N LEU A 40 1.91 1.20 -14.82
CA LEU A 40 1.91 -0.24 -14.99
C LEU A 40 3.03 -0.89 -14.16
N VAL A 41 4.23 -0.33 -14.13
CA VAL A 41 5.33 -0.86 -13.31
C VAL A 41 5.01 -0.72 -11.82
N VAL A 42 4.65 0.48 -11.38
CA VAL A 42 4.35 0.76 -9.97
C VAL A 42 3.19 -0.10 -9.46
N ILE A 43 2.14 -0.31 -10.25
CA ILE A 43 1.00 -1.11 -9.79
C ILE A 43 1.22 -2.59 -10.06
N PHE A 44 1.58 -3.01 -11.27
CA PHE A 44 1.61 -4.44 -11.61
C PHE A 44 2.90 -5.11 -11.18
N VAL A 45 4.06 -4.50 -11.42
CA VAL A 45 5.34 -5.09 -11.02
C VAL A 45 5.47 -5.07 -9.50
N ALA A 46 5.06 -3.99 -8.82
CA ALA A 46 5.04 -4.00 -7.37
C ALA A 46 4.03 -5.00 -6.78
N ASN A 47 2.89 -5.25 -7.43
CA ASN A 47 1.95 -6.29 -6.97
C ASN A 47 2.49 -7.71 -7.20
N ILE A 48 3.21 -7.95 -8.29
CA ILE A 48 3.80 -9.27 -8.58
C ILE A 48 5.01 -9.53 -7.66
N LEU A 49 5.79 -8.48 -7.41
CA LEU A 49 7.03 -8.54 -6.63
C LEU A 49 6.85 -8.10 -5.17
N GLY A 50 5.63 -7.81 -4.70
CA GLY A 50 5.28 -7.25 -3.38
C GLY A 50 6.05 -5.99 -2.95
N LEU A 51 6.53 -5.18 -3.89
CA LEU A 51 7.33 -3.96 -3.66
C LEU A 51 6.47 -2.74 -3.29
N GLU A 52 5.44 -2.95 -2.49
CA GLU A 52 4.33 -2.00 -2.33
C GLU A 52 4.78 -0.64 -1.76
N ALA A 53 5.75 -0.65 -0.84
CA ALA A 53 6.28 0.57 -0.24
C ALA A 53 7.19 1.36 -1.21
N PHE A 54 8.00 0.67 -2.00
CA PHE A 54 8.88 1.30 -3.00
C PHE A 54 8.07 1.87 -4.17
N GLY A 55 7.05 1.15 -4.64
CA GLY A 55 6.14 1.65 -5.67
C GLY A 55 5.43 2.95 -5.24
N LEU A 56 5.06 3.07 -3.96
CA LEU A 56 4.50 4.32 -3.42
C LEU A 56 5.53 5.45 -3.34
N ASN A 57 6.77 5.17 -2.91
CA ASN A 57 7.82 6.19 -2.86
C ASN A 57 8.21 6.71 -4.25
N GLU A 58 8.21 5.85 -5.27
CA GLU A 58 8.40 6.28 -6.66
C GLU A 58 7.29 7.22 -7.16
N VAL A 59 6.07 7.14 -6.62
CA VAL A 59 4.98 8.06 -6.98
C VAL A 59 5.08 9.35 -6.16
N PHE A 60 5.36 9.24 -4.86
CA PHE A 60 5.51 10.37 -3.96
C PHE A 60 6.99 10.70 -3.74
N LEU A 61 7.64 11.26 -4.77
CA LEU A 61 9.09 11.52 -4.80
C LEU A 61 9.63 12.39 -3.65
N LEU A 62 8.77 13.16 -2.99
CA LEU A 62 9.11 14.02 -1.86
C LEU A 62 8.72 13.41 -0.49
N ALA A 63 8.11 12.23 -0.48
CA ALA A 63 7.75 11.57 0.77
C ALA A 63 8.99 10.91 1.40
N GLY A 64 9.16 11.13 2.70
CA GLY A 64 10.13 10.39 3.49
C GLY A 64 9.81 8.89 3.48
N PHE A 65 10.85 8.05 3.37
CA PHE A 65 10.72 6.60 3.43
C PHE A 65 11.36 6.08 4.72
N LEU A 66 10.57 5.39 5.53
CA LEU A 66 11.04 4.77 6.78
C LEU A 66 10.63 3.30 6.77
N HIS A 67 11.62 2.42 6.86
CA HIS A 67 11.38 1.00 7.11
C HIS A 67 11.25 0.78 8.62
N ALA A 68 10.02 0.65 9.11
CA ALA A 68 9.72 0.41 10.51
C ALA A 68 9.31 -1.05 10.73
N LYS A 69 10.01 -1.74 11.63
CA LYS A 69 9.73 -3.13 12.02
C LYS A 69 8.82 -3.19 13.24
N VAL A 70 8.98 -2.23 14.15
CA VAL A 70 8.15 -2.07 15.36
C VAL A 70 7.67 -0.62 15.47
N PRO A 71 6.56 -0.35 16.18
CA PRO A 71 6.04 1.01 16.32
C PRO A 71 7.07 2.02 16.82
N GLU A 72 7.94 1.60 17.74
CA GLU A 72 8.98 2.43 18.37
C GLU A 72 10.03 2.97 17.39
N ASP A 73 10.18 2.34 16.21
CA ASP A 73 11.05 2.86 15.13
C ASP A 73 10.54 4.21 14.60
N ILE A 74 9.25 4.51 14.78
CA ILE A 74 8.65 5.80 14.48
C ILE A 74 8.82 6.71 15.69
N THR A 75 9.63 7.75 15.57
CA THR A 75 9.86 8.73 16.62
C THR A 75 9.10 10.02 16.33
N PHE A 76 9.01 10.92 17.32
CA PHE A 76 8.38 12.23 17.13
C PHE A 76 9.03 13.02 15.98
N HIS A 77 10.36 12.95 15.84
CA HIS A 77 11.07 13.63 14.74
C HIS A 77 10.62 13.14 13.36
N HIS A 78 10.24 11.87 13.21
CA HIS A 78 9.76 11.34 11.93
C HIS A 78 8.39 11.89 11.52
N VAL A 79 7.61 12.42 12.48
CA VAL A 79 6.20 12.76 12.27
C VAL A 79 5.86 14.21 12.57
N ALA A 80 6.79 14.98 13.17
CA ALA A 80 6.57 16.35 13.62
C ALA A 80 6.12 17.30 12.49
N ASP A 81 6.74 17.19 11.32
CA ASP A 81 6.45 18.05 10.16
C ASP A 81 5.60 17.33 9.10
N CYS A 82 4.99 16.20 9.46
CA CYS A 82 4.13 15.46 8.56
C CYS A 82 2.66 15.87 8.74
N PHE A 83 1.95 15.99 7.62
CA PHE A 83 0.49 16.12 7.61
C PHE A 83 -0.22 14.79 7.34
N ASN A 84 0.49 13.85 6.70
CA ASN A 84 -0.02 12.54 6.31
C ASN A 84 1.06 11.47 6.53
N ILE A 85 0.66 10.27 6.92
CA ILE A 85 1.48 9.06 6.96
C ILE A 85 0.78 7.97 6.17
N ILE A 86 1.57 7.21 5.41
CA ILE A 86 1.12 6.00 4.73
C ILE A 86 1.82 4.81 5.37
N LEU A 87 1.05 3.95 6.04
CA LEU A 87 1.50 2.65 6.53
C LEU A 87 1.25 1.63 5.42
N VAL A 88 2.28 0.87 5.05
CA VAL A 88 2.22 -0.09 3.93
C VAL A 88 2.60 -1.47 4.42
N ASP A 89 1.76 -2.46 4.14
CA ASP A 89 2.07 -3.87 4.40
C ASP A 89 1.51 -4.74 3.28
N SER A 90 2.33 -5.68 2.80
CA SER A 90 1.95 -6.64 1.76
C SER A 90 0.66 -7.39 2.06
N VAL A 91 0.51 -7.84 3.31
CA VAL A 91 -0.64 -8.64 3.73
C VAL A 91 -1.01 -8.33 5.17
N ILE A 92 -2.20 -7.76 5.35
CA ILE A 92 -2.78 -7.57 6.67
C ILE A 92 -3.59 -8.82 7.04
N ASN A 93 -3.03 -9.65 7.91
CA ASN A 93 -3.68 -10.86 8.42
C ASN A 93 -4.69 -10.54 9.53
N THR A 94 -4.24 -10.35 10.78
CA THR A 94 -5.16 -10.01 11.87
C THR A 94 -5.42 -8.52 11.98
N GLY A 95 -4.48 -7.69 11.51
CA GLY A 95 -4.48 -6.24 11.71
C GLY A 95 -3.82 -5.78 13.00
N GLY A 96 -3.35 -6.70 13.86
CA GLY A 96 -2.75 -6.36 15.16
C GLY A 96 -1.61 -5.35 15.04
N SER A 97 -0.61 -5.65 14.19
CA SER A 97 0.52 -4.74 13.97
C SER A 97 0.06 -3.35 13.53
N ILE A 98 -0.85 -3.26 12.55
CA ILE A 98 -1.40 -1.98 12.07
C ILE A 98 -2.06 -1.19 13.20
N VAL A 99 -2.84 -1.86 14.05
CA VAL A 99 -3.48 -1.21 15.21
C VAL A 99 -2.43 -0.62 16.15
N ASP A 100 -1.35 -1.37 16.41
CA ASP A 100 -0.28 -0.91 17.31
C ASP A 100 0.49 0.28 16.71
N PHE A 101 0.82 0.24 15.42
CA PHE A 101 1.40 1.38 14.70
C PHE A 101 0.49 2.61 14.73
N VAL A 102 -0.80 2.45 14.43
CA VAL A 102 -1.77 3.57 14.46
C VAL A 102 -1.88 4.16 15.86
N ARG A 103 -1.95 3.33 16.91
CA ARG A 103 -1.99 3.80 18.30
C ARG A 103 -0.73 4.57 18.66
N HIS A 104 0.44 4.07 18.26
CA HIS A 104 1.71 4.73 18.52
C HIS A 104 1.82 6.09 17.83
N ILE A 105 1.52 6.15 16.52
CA ILE A 105 1.52 7.41 15.77
C ILE A 105 0.55 8.42 16.40
N ARG A 106 -0.63 7.97 16.84
CA ARG A 106 -1.61 8.85 17.50
C ARG A 106 -1.11 9.42 18.84
N LYS A 107 -0.24 8.71 19.56
CA LYS A 107 0.42 9.24 20.77
C LYS A 107 1.45 10.32 20.43
N LEU A 108 2.14 10.18 19.30
CA LEU A 108 3.15 11.16 18.85
C LEU A 108 2.52 12.39 18.20
N HIS A 109 1.45 12.20 17.43
CA HIS A 109 0.79 13.27 16.69
C HIS A 109 -0.70 12.98 16.49
N ALA A 110 -1.52 13.59 17.34
CA ALA A 110 -2.94 13.25 17.48
C ALA A 110 -3.78 13.45 16.20
N THR A 111 -3.47 14.46 15.37
CA THR A 111 -4.31 14.89 14.24
C THR A 111 -3.83 14.42 12.86
N LEU A 112 -2.73 13.65 12.79
CA LEU A 112 -2.15 13.19 11.53
C LEU A 112 -3.15 12.39 10.68
N ARG A 113 -3.18 12.58 9.36
CA ARG A 113 -3.95 11.66 8.52
C ARG A 113 -3.15 10.39 8.32
N ILE A 114 -3.74 9.24 8.64
CA ILE A 114 -3.10 7.94 8.52
C ILE A 114 -3.83 7.14 7.45
N VAL A 115 -3.10 6.75 6.40
CA VAL A 115 -3.60 5.85 5.36
C VAL A 115 -2.88 4.52 5.50
N VAL A 116 -3.63 3.43 5.66
CA VAL A 116 -3.10 2.07 5.65
C VAL A 116 -3.33 1.50 4.26
N GLY A 117 -2.26 1.14 3.56
CA GLY A 117 -2.28 0.50 2.25
C GLY A 117 -1.83 -0.96 2.34
N ALA A 118 -2.54 -1.86 1.66
CA ALA A 118 -2.13 -3.26 1.54
C ALA A 118 -2.53 -3.91 0.22
N GLY A 119 -1.73 -4.87 -0.27
CA GLY A 119 -2.13 -5.75 -1.36
C GLY A 119 -3.30 -6.66 -0.97
N VAL A 120 -3.26 -7.24 0.23
CA VAL A 120 -4.33 -8.13 0.72
C VAL A 120 -4.69 -7.79 2.16
N VAL A 121 -5.98 -7.69 2.45
CA VAL A 121 -6.49 -7.68 3.83
C VAL A 121 -7.35 -8.91 4.08
N GLN A 122 -7.17 -9.58 5.21
CA GLN A 122 -8.02 -10.70 5.57
C GLN A 122 -9.40 -10.19 5.99
N SER A 123 -10.45 -10.84 5.49
CA SER A 123 -11.83 -10.35 5.63
C SER A 123 -12.29 -10.22 7.09
N ASP A 124 -11.85 -11.09 7.99
CA ASP A 124 -12.24 -11.03 9.40
C ASP A 124 -11.49 -9.92 10.17
N ALA A 125 -10.39 -9.38 9.63
CA ALA A 125 -9.73 -8.23 10.24
C ALA A 125 -10.59 -6.96 10.12
N VAL A 126 -11.37 -6.83 9.04
CA VAL A 126 -12.13 -5.63 8.69
C VAL A 126 -13.64 -5.74 8.92
N LYS A 127 -14.18 -6.95 9.06
CA LYS A 127 -15.59 -7.19 9.40
C LYS A 127 -15.92 -6.72 10.83
N PRO A 128 -17.21 -6.51 11.18
CA PRO A 128 -17.62 -6.23 12.55
C PRO A 128 -17.02 -7.23 13.57
N GLY A 129 -16.37 -6.70 14.61
CA GLY A 129 -15.63 -7.48 15.61
C GLY A 129 -14.17 -7.79 15.26
N GLY A 130 -13.72 -7.49 14.04
CA GLY A 130 -12.32 -7.59 13.59
C GLY A 130 -11.42 -6.51 14.19
N MET A 131 -10.10 -6.75 14.25
CA MET A 131 -9.18 -5.81 14.90
C MET A 131 -9.08 -4.45 14.20
N LEU A 132 -9.27 -4.40 12.88
CA LEU A 132 -9.23 -3.15 12.11
C LEU A 132 -10.58 -2.44 12.07
N HIS A 133 -11.67 -3.11 12.42
CA HIS A 133 -13.00 -2.51 12.36
C HIS A 133 -13.11 -1.22 13.20
N PRO A 134 -12.61 -1.15 14.45
CA PRO A 134 -12.62 0.09 15.23
C PRO A 134 -11.80 1.23 14.63
N LEU A 135 -10.90 0.96 13.67
CA LEU A 135 -10.13 1.99 13.00
C LEU A 135 -10.89 2.62 11.83
N GLN A 136 -11.91 1.96 11.28
CA GLN A 136 -12.71 2.47 10.16
C GLN A 136 -13.56 3.68 10.59
N ASP A 137 -13.98 3.72 11.85
CA ASP A 137 -14.76 4.82 12.42
C ASP A 137 -13.88 5.93 13.03
N ARG A 138 -12.56 5.76 13.03
CA ARG A 138 -11.64 6.76 13.59
C ARG A 138 -11.39 7.89 12.60
N VAL A 139 -11.63 9.11 13.08
CA VAL A 139 -11.36 10.33 12.32
C VAL A 139 -9.90 10.36 11.85
N GLY A 140 -9.72 10.58 10.55
CA GLY A 140 -8.40 10.70 9.93
C GLY A 140 -7.62 9.40 9.80
N VAL A 141 -8.28 8.24 9.91
CA VAL A 141 -7.69 6.93 9.58
C VAL A 141 -8.44 6.34 8.38
N HIS A 142 -7.71 5.89 7.37
CA HIS A 142 -8.26 5.28 6.16
C HIS A 142 -7.56 3.95 5.89
N ILE A 143 -8.31 2.91 5.54
CA ILE A 143 -7.77 1.60 5.17
C ILE A 143 -8.10 1.35 3.71
N VAL A 144 -7.08 1.09 2.90
CA VAL A 144 -7.17 0.83 1.47
C VAL A 144 -6.46 -0.49 1.19
N ALA A 145 -7.19 -1.43 0.60
CA ALA A 145 -6.62 -2.70 0.18
C ALA A 145 -7.00 -2.99 -1.27
N LEU A 146 -6.11 -3.63 -2.03
CA LEU A 146 -6.43 -4.07 -3.39
C LEU A 146 -7.53 -5.13 -3.38
N ARG A 147 -7.51 -6.06 -2.42
CA ARG A 147 -8.60 -7.02 -2.21
C ARG A 147 -8.72 -7.47 -0.76
N ALA A 148 -9.93 -7.87 -0.38
CA ALA A 148 -10.18 -8.67 0.81
C ALA A 148 -10.05 -10.17 0.48
N SER A 149 -9.56 -10.97 1.43
CA SER A 149 -9.46 -12.43 1.28
C SER A 149 -10.06 -13.17 2.47
N GLU A 150 -10.89 -14.17 2.20
CA GLU A 150 -11.43 -15.06 3.24
C GLU A 150 -10.39 -16.07 3.74
N ASN A 151 -9.35 -16.33 2.95
CA ASN A 151 -8.28 -17.26 3.31
C ASN A 151 -7.41 -16.67 4.43
N LYS A 152 -7.26 -17.40 5.54
CA LYS A 152 -6.32 -17.07 6.61
C LYS A 152 -4.97 -17.70 6.31
N PHE A 153 -4.00 -16.91 5.86
CA PHE A 153 -2.60 -17.34 5.85
C PHE A 153 -2.06 -17.27 7.29
N LYS A 154 -2.02 -18.40 7.98
CA LYS A 154 -1.31 -18.53 9.26
C LYS A 154 0.18 -18.75 8.96
N GLY A 155 0.90 -17.68 8.62
CA GLY A 155 2.36 -17.74 8.55
C GLY A 155 2.95 -17.91 9.95
N ARG A 156 3.30 -19.15 10.34
CA ARG A 156 4.14 -19.44 11.52
C ARG A 156 5.46 -20.02 11.00
N GLY A 157 6.53 -19.23 11.03
CA GLY A 157 7.89 -19.62 10.59
C GLY A 157 8.01 -19.84 9.08
N THR A 158 9.25 -19.68 8.54
CA THR A 158 9.83 -19.98 7.18
C THR A 158 9.02 -19.79 5.88
N VAL A 159 7.71 -19.54 5.96
CA VAL A 159 6.73 -19.34 4.89
C VAL A 159 6.08 -17.95 5.02
N ASP A 160 6.76 -17.03 5.70
CA ASP A 160 6.35 -15.64 5.82
C ASP A 160 6.39 -14.95 4.46
N THR A 161 5.37 -14.13 4.16
CA THR A 161 5.29 -13.41 2.89
C THR A 161 6.50 -12.49 2.73
N GLY A 162 6.98 -11.85 3.81
CA GLY A 162 8.19 -11.04 3.80
C GLY A 162 9.44 -11.85 3.43
N ASN A 163 9.62 -13.03 4.01
CA ASN A 163 10.75 -13.89 3.66
C ASN A 163 10.71 -14.39 2.21
N ARG A 164 9.51 -14.66 1.67
CA ARG A 164 9.34 -15.03 0.26
C ARG A 164 9.57 -13.84 -0.67
N LEU A 165 9.17 -12.65 -0.21
CA LEU A 165 9.32 -11.38 -0.91
C LEU A 165 10.79 -11.00 -1.11
N PHE A 166 11.60 -11.17 -0.07
CA PHE A 166 13.03 -10.83 -0.08
C PHE A 166 13.94 -12.05 -0.30
N ASN A 167 13.37 -13.23 -0.59
CA ASN A 167 14.10 -14.49 -0.77
C ASN A 167 15.01 -14.87 0.41
N THR A 168 14.61 -14.55 1.63
CA THR A 168 15.32 -14.84 2.89
C THR A 168 14.79 -16.09 3.60
N THR A 169 14.13 -17.00 2.87
CA THR A 169 13.47 -18.20 3.43
C THR A 169 14.42 -19.24 4.05
N LYS A 170 15.74 -19.03 3.94
CA LYS A 170 16.79 -19.91 4.49
C LYS A 170 17.64 -19.27 5.59
N LEU A 171 17.29 -18.06 6.04
CA LEU A 171 18.00 -17.37 7.12
C LEU A 171 17.22 -17.61 8.41
N ASP A 172 17.78 -18.45 9.28
CA ASP A 172 17.37 -18.59 10.69
C ASP A 172 18.00 -17.49 11.55
#